data_AF-A0A853IAM2-F1
#
_entry.id   AF-A0A853IAM2-F1
#
_cell.length_a   1.000
_cell.length_b   1.000
_cell.length_c   1.000
_cell.angle_alpha   90.00
_cell.angle_beta   90.00
_cell.angle_gamma   90.00
#
_symmetry.space_group_name_H-M   'P 1'
#
loop_
_entity.id
_entity.type
_entity.pdbx_description
1 polymer ?
#
loop_
_entity_poly.entity_id
_entity_poly.type
_entity_poly.pdbx_seq_one_letter_code
_entity_poly.pdbx_strand_id
1 'polypeptide(L)'
;MKWSLATLLLLCFAIANASPTATPHLPKWAVKLNCKGWSDCYAVNNGSYGNRNNAKTFTTQHEALQFVKTFTKSLLRLDPQVVEIHLARN
;
A
#
# COMPACT_ATOMS: atom_id res chain seq x y z
N MET A 1 -15.75 -68.87 6.47
CA MET A 1 -14.67 -68.18 5.74
C MET A 1 -15.16 -67.91 4.32
N LYS A 2 -15.40 -66.65 3.97
CA LYS A 2 -15.61 -66.23 2.58
C LYS A 2 -15.05 -64.81 2.45
N TRP A 3 -13.90 -64.75 1.82
CA TRP A 3 -13.16 -63.56 1.46
C TRP A 3 -13.71 -62.97 0.16
N SER A 4 -13.35 -61.71 -0.06
CA SER A 4 -13.36 -60.98 -1.33
C SER A 4 -14.63 -60.20 -1.66
N LEU A 5 -14.53 -58.88 -1.66
CA LEU A 5 -14.33 -58.14 -2.91
C LEU A 5 -13.86 -56.71 -2.59
N ALA A 6 -12.75 -56.36 -3.21
CA ALA A 6 -12.07 -55.07 -3.12
C ALA A 6 -12.95 -53.96 -3.70
N THR A 7 -13.48 -53.08 -2.85
CA THR A 7 -13.99 -51.77 -3.28
C THR A 7 -12.85 -50.77 -3.30
N LEU A 8 -12.23 -50.71 -4.48
CA LEU A 8 -11.79 -49.51 -5.19
C LEU A 8 -11.73 -48.20 -4.38
N LEU A 9 -10.49 -47.77 -4.14
CA LEU A 9 -9.94 -46.51 -4.66
C LEU A 9 -10.91 -45.31 -4.66
N LEU A 10 -11.04 -44.60 -3.53
CA LEU A 10 -11.55 -43.23 -3.50
C LEU A 10 -10.39 -42.26 -3.25
N LEU A 11 -9.87 -41.79 -4.39
CA LEU A 11 -8.90 -40.72 -4.54
C LEU A 11 -9.33 -39.45 -3.81
N CYS A 12 -8.34 -38.83 -3.16
CA CYS A 12 -8.01 -37.42 -3.23
C CYS A 12 -9.16 -36.41 -3.12
N PHE A 13 -9.30 -35.81 -1.94
CA PHE A 13 -9.37 -34.35 -1.89
C PHE A 13 -8.35 -33.85 -0.87
N ALA A 14 -7.22 -33.39 -1.40
CA ALA A 14 -6.31 -32.53 -0.68
C ALA A 14 -7.14 -31.36 -0.13
N ILE A 15 -7.12 -31.19 1.19
CA ILE A 15 -7.50 -29.93 1.82
C ILE A 15 -6.50 -28.89 1.30
N ALA A 16 -6.91 -28.18 0.25
CA ALA A 16 -6.21 -27.02 -0.23
C ALA A 16 -6.21 -26.01 0.92
N ASN A 17 -5.05 -25.82 1.56
CA ASN A 17 -4.83 -24.64 2.37
C ASN A 17 -4.88 -23.46 1.41
N ALA A 18 -6.05 -22.84 1.29
CA ALA A 18 -6.20 -21.54 0.69
C ALA A 18 -5.48 -20.55 1.60
N SER A 19 -4.17 -20.37 1.38
CA SER A 19 -3.47 -19.17 1.82
C SER A 19 -4.31 -17.98 1.33
N PRO A 20 -4.69 -17.02 2.17
CA PRO A 20 -5.37 -15.83 1.71
C PRO A 20 -4.41 -15.05 0.81
N THR A 21 -4.46 -15.35 -0.49
CA THR A 21 -3.80 -14.60 -1.56
C THR A 21 -4.62 -13.34 -1.79
N ALA A 22 -4.52 -12.42 -0.86
CA ALA A 22 -4.90 -11.04 -1.08
C ALA A 22 -4.04 -10.23 -0.12
N THR A 23 -2.82 -9.87 -0.55
CA THR A 23 -2.27 -8.60 -0.10
C THR A 23 -3.29 -7.57 -0.56
N PRO A 24 -4.10 -6.98 0.35
CA PRO A 24 -5.00 -5.92 -0.05
C PRO A 24 -4.10 -4.87 -0.69
N HIS A 25 -4.54 -4.24 -1.77
CA HIS A 25 -3.94 -2.99 -2.22
C HIS A 25 -4.07 -2.04 -1.03
N LEU A 26 -3.04 -2.01 -0.17
CA LEU A 26 -3.14 -1.29 1.08
C LEU A 26 -3.20 0.19 0.70
N PRO A 27 -4.25 0.91 1.10
CA PRO A 27 -4.31 2.33 0.89
C PRO A 27 -3.05 2.94 1.47
N LYS A 28 -2.30 3.64 0.62
CA LYS A 28 -1.04 4.25 1.03
C LYS A 28 -1.31 5.70 1.37
N TRP A 29 -0.85 6.12 2.52
CA TRP A 29 -0.88 7.53 2.90
C TRP A 29 0.33 8.23 2.32
N ALA A 30 0.14 9.41 1.75
CA ALA A 30 1.22 10.26 1.28
C ALA A 30 0.97 11.70 1.73
N VAL A 31 1.97 12.56 1.55
CA VAL A 31 1.82 13.98 1.82
C VAL A 31 1.79 14.73 0.50
N LYS A 32 0.62 15.27 0.14
CA LYS A 32 0.45 16.17 -0.99
C LYS A 32 0.85 17.58 -0.59
N LEU A 33 1.45 18.30 -1.52
CA LEU A 33 1.90 19.68 -1.35
C LEU A 33 1.20 20.58 -2.37
N ASN A 34 0.97 21.82 -1.99
CA ASN A 34 0.48 22.87 -2.87
C ASN A 34 1.64 23.54 -3.62
N CYS A 35 2.02 22.94 -4.75
CA CYS A 35 3.10 23.45 -5.60
C CYS A 35 2.50 24.29 -6.74
N LYS A 36 2.97 25.54 -6.88
CA LYS A 36 2.46 26.45 -7.91
C LYS A 36 2.66 25.87 -9.31
N GLY A 37 1.55 25.69 -10.03
CA GLY A 37 1.53 25.16 -11.40
C GLY A 37 1.65 23.63 -11.50
N TRP A 38 1.65 22.90 -10.39
CA TRP A 38 1.82 21.45 -10.34
C TRP A 38 0.69 20.79 -9.55
N SER A 39 -0.21 20.09 -10.24
CA SER A 39 -1.35 19.40 -9.62
C SER A 39 -0.96 18.11 -8.90
N ASP A 40 0.14 17.48 -9.32
CA ASP A 40 0.66 16.22 -8.83
C ASP A 40 2.01 16.48 -8.12
N CYS A 41 1.92 17.03 -6.91
CA CYS A 41 3.08 17.38 -6.09
C CYS A 41 3.00 16.70 -4.73
N TYR A 42 3.96 15.83 -4.43
CA TYR A 42 4.03 15.05 -3.20
C TYR A 42 5.42 15.11 -2.59
N ALA A 43 5.48 15.03 -1.26
CA ALA A 43 6.75 14.95 -0.56
C ALA A 43 7.47 13.62 -0.87
N VAL A 44 8.73 13.71 -1.28
CA VAL A 44 9.62 12.55 -1.52
C VAL A 44 10.49 12.29 -0.28
N ASN A 45 10.93 13.37 0.37
CA ASN A 45 11.58 13.35 1.67
C ASN A 45 11.22 14.62 2.46
N ASN A 46 11.93 14.93 3.55
CA ASN A 46 11.64 16.09 4.39
C ASN A 46 12.08 17.46 3.81
N GLY A 47 12.74 17.47 2.66
CA GLY A 47 13.22 18.68 1.98
C GLY A 47 12.93 18.75 0.48
N SER A 48 12.40 17.68 -0.12
CA SER A 48 12.13 17.60 -1.56
C SER A 48 10.75 17.03 -1.86
N TYR A 49 10.27 17.38 -3.05
CA TYR A 49 8.98 16.96 -3.58
C TYR A 49 9.12 16.51 -5.03
N GLY A 50 8.11 15.78 -5.51
CA GLY A 50 8.07 15.22 -6.86
C GLY A 50 6.66 14.79 -7.22
N ASN A 51 6.55 14.01 -8.30
CA ASN A 51 5.27 13.44 -8.73
C ASN A 51 4.81 12.31 -7.80
N ARG A 52 3.56 11.84 -8.00
CA ARG A 52 2.96 10.78 -7.20
C ARG A 52 3.76 9.48 -7.17
N ASN A 53 4.43 9.13 -8.27
CA ASN A 53 5.19 7.87 -8.37
C ASN A 53 6.44 7.85 -7.47
N ASN A 54 6.99 9.03 -7.16
CA ASN A 54 8.14 9.18 -6.27
C ASN A 54 7.73 9.57 -4.84
N ALA A 55 6.43 9.72 -4.58
CA ALA A 55 5.93 10.13 -3.28
C ALA A 55 6.38 9.15 -2.18
N LYS A 56 6.80 9.69 -1.05
CA LYS A 56 6.98 8.86 0.14
C LYS A 56 5.62 8.39 0.63
N THR A 57 5.49 7.08 0.73
CA THR A 57 4.24 6.44 1.15
C THR A 57 4.36 5.81 2.52
N PHE A 58 3.25 5.81 3.25
CA PHE A 58 3.12 5.30 4.60
C PHE A 58 1.95 4.32 4.67
N THR A 59 2.03 3.38 5.61
CA THR A 59 0.97 2.39 5.83
C THR A 59 -0.19 3.01 6.59
N THR A 60 0.10 3.98 7.46
CA THR A 60 -0.92 4.65 8.28
C THR A 60 -0.90 6.17 8.12
N GLN A 61 -2.06 6.79 8.34
CA GLN A 61 -2.18 8.26 8.37
C GLN A 61 -1.28 8.86 9.45
N HIS A 62 -1.13 8.18 10.60
CA HIS A 62 -0.33 8.65 11.72
C HIS A 62 1.16 8.79 11.34
N GLU A 63 1.71 7.80 10.65
CA GLU A 63 3.10 7.86 10.17
C GLU A 63 3.32 9.04 9.21
N ALA A 64 2.37 9.27 8.29
CA ALA A 64 2.43 10.42 7.39
C ALA A 64 2.38 11.75 8.16
N LEU A 65 1.53 11.86 9.19
CA LEU A 65 1.46 13.04 10.06
C LEU A 65 2.77 13.26 10.84
N GLN A 66 3.39 12.20 11.35
CA GLN A 66 4.71 12.31 11.99
C GLN A 66 5.78 12.76 11.00
N PHE A 67 5.72 12.28 9.77
CA PHE A 67 6.63 12.70 8.72
C PHE A 67 6.50 14.19 8.40
N VAL A 68 5.29 14.76 8.34
CA VAL A 68 5.08 16.21 8.14
C VAL A 68 5.79 17.04 9.21
N LYS A 69 5.85 16.57 10.47
CA LYS A 69 6.57 17.28 11.55
C LYS A 69 8.08 17.37 11.33
N THR A 70 8.64 16.53 10.46
CA THR A 70 10.08 16.54 10.13
C THR A 70 10.43 17.49 8.98
N PHE A 71 9.42 18.14 8.38
CA PHE A 71 9.61 18.96 7.19
C PHE A 71 10.47 20.19 7.44
N THR A 72 11.30 20.50 6.45
CA THR A 72 11.96 21.80 6.38
C THR A 72 10.92 22.91 6.25
N LYS A 73 11.28 24.13 6.67
CA LYS A 73 10.43 25.32 6.53
C LYS A 73 9.94 25.52 5.09
N SER A 74 10.74 25.14 4.10
CA SER A 74 10.38 25.23 2.69
C SER A 74 9.18 24.36 2.33
N LEU A 75 9.14 23.11 2.77
CA LEU A 75 7.99 22.22 2.53
C LEU A 75 6.76 22.63 3.36
N LEU A 76 6.94 23.10 4.59
CA LEU A 76 5.82 23.58 5.41
C LEU A 76 5.07 24.76 4.77
N ARG A 77 5.76 25.63 4.03
CA ARG A 77 5.14 26.73 3.27
C ARG A 77 4.30 26.27 2.09
N LEU A 78 4.41 25.01 1.67
CA LEU A 78 3.65 24.42 0.58
C LEU A 78 2.37 23.75 1.07
N ASP A 79 1.85 24.11 2.24
CA ASP A 79 0.60 23.59 2.81
C ASP A 79 0.48 22.05 2.73
N PRO A 80 1.28 21.31 3.51
CA PRO A 80 1.32 19.86 3.44
C PRO A 80 0.02 19.22 3.93
N GLN A 81 -0.56 18.38 3.08
CA GLN A 81 -1.81 17.67 3.34
C GLN A 81 -1.60 16.17 3.28
N VAL A 82 -1.94 15.48 4.36
CA VAL A 82 -1.91 14.01 4.39
C VAL A 82 -3.13 13.49 3.64
N VAL A 83 -2.89 12.72 2.59
CA VAL A 83 -3.93 12.20 1.70
C VAL A 83 -3.74 10.70 1.48
N GLU A 84 -4.85 10.00 1.30
CA GLU A 84 -4.85 8.62 0.84
C GLU A 84 -4.60 8.59 -0.67
N ILE A 85 -3.65 7.77 -1.12
CA ILE A 85 -3.33 7.58 -2.52
C ILE A 85 -3.54 6.13 -2.94
N HIS A 86 -4.20 5.98 -4.09
CA HIS A 86 -4.27 4.72 -4.82
C HIS A 86 -3.15 4.72 -5.85
N LEU A 87 -2.13 3.89 -5.64
CA LEU A 87 -1.09 3.69 -6.65
C LEU A 87 -1.71 2.85 -7.77
N ALA A 88 -1.89 3.46 -8.95
CA ALA A 88 -2.34 2.74 -10.12
C ALA A 88 -1.37 1.59 -10.40
N ARG A 89 -1.92 0.37 -10.50
CA ARG A 89 -1.18 -0.84 -10.85
C ARG A 89 -0.76 -0.69 -12.32
N ASN A 90 0.56 -0.60 -12.57
CA ASN A 90 1.13 -0.69 -13.91
C ASN A 90 1.15 -2.15 -14.38
#